data_AF-A0A5B9MGR7-F1
#
_entry.id   AF-A0A5B9MGR7-F1
#
_cell.length_a   1.000
_cell.length_b   1.000
_cell.length_c   1.000
_cell.angle_alpha   90.00
_cell.angle_beta   90.00
_cell.angle_gamma   90.00
#
_symmetry.space_group_name_H-M   'P 1'
#
loop_
_entity.id
_entity.type
_entity.pdbx_description
1 polymer ?
#
loop_
_entity_poly.entity_id
_entity_poly.type
_entity_poly.pdbx_seq_one_letter_code
_entity_poly.pdbx_strand_id
1 'polypeptide(L)'
;MTVHQAIATNPDEDDENPFVEISESVQLLARLSIVMAIAFAWWVGLNDRDSAPYPISRLLLFTLYTAIQTLPLWYRLPGVGLLHPLYVIAAYLFLKGTIPSLSQSAIGYRHIPGLPAMSAQGVAIMYMKVTGLYILAQIFTYFGFFTGRGIRWNFIEFRNRPNIVTYFVIASLVIGLVAFWLLIDLSGGLYPHLKNITRGNAAKVWVKDASNASIYATLCGLIVLPPAFLMLVGKNPGFNPVFWALTAISIAVNYLTAGRRSAIVSAVIIIVACWVLRTRTVSLARLSIIWFLLFLSIGIFGEYRRSNWDGRRRVNFSAFQDNDIGEAMEKTWSDLQQRRGGSPVPLIVYRVPKYVPFKYGMNYVGYINRFIPRRIWKNKPKGLATQCAEVFYGRYGSGAIPMGALGEAYWSGGIVAIPIVFFVWGRILCSIGTFYIRFRYSAIACMLYLLTVTRLEPSELSFGRWVYVVVPTLIILFAFGELVRARHPDS
;
A
#
# COMPACT_ATOMS: atom_id res chain seq x y z
N MET A 1 33.17 3.47 -7.73
CA MET A 1 32.02 3.62 -8.64
C MET A 1 30.71 3.60 -7.87
N THR A 2 30.29 4.78 -7.44
CA THR A 2 28.97 5.10 -6.88
C THR A 2 27.93 5.14 -8.01
N VAL A 3 26.64 5.09 -7.69
CA VAL A 3 25.52 5.14 -8.66
C VAL A 3 25.63 6.34 -9.63
N HIS A 4 26.36 7.39 -9.25
CA HIS A 4 26.67 8.54 -10.11
C HIS A 4 27.59 8.26 -11.30
N GLN A 5 28.36 7.17 -11.33
CA GLN A 5 29.32 6.91 -12.43
C GLN A 5 28.83 5.90 -13.48
N ALA A 6 27.62 5.35 -13.34
CA ALA A 6 27.12 4.27 -14.22
C ALA A 6 26.10 4.75 -15.27
N ILE A 7 25.92 6.06 -15.43
CA ILE A 7 24.98 6.69 -16.37
C ILE A 7 25.80 7.69 -17.19
N ALA A 8 26.58 7.21 -18.14
CA ALA A 8 27.33 8.05 -19.07
C ALA A 8 26.97 7.61 -20.49
N THR A 9 25.84 8.10 -21.00
CA THR A 9 25.44 7.99 -22.40
C THR A 9 24.89 9.36 -22.81
N ASN A 10 25.72 10.16 -23.47
CA ASN A 10 25.53 11.57 -23.86
C ASN A 10 25.54 12.59 -22.69
N PRO A 11 26.69 13.23 -22.40
CA PRO A 11 26.80 14.23 -21.32
C PRO A 11 25.94 15.48 -21.52
N ASP A 12 25.45 15.77 -22.74
CA ASP A 12 24.67 16.98 -23.04
C ASP A 12 23.14 16.80 -22.94
N GLU A 13 22.62 15.57 -22.80
CA GLU A 13 21.18 15.28 -22.56
C GLU A 13 20.91 14.72 -21.14
N ASP A 14 21.95 14.48 -20.34
CA ASP A 14 21.89 13.69 -19.09
C ASP A 14 21.68 14.52 -17.80
N ASP A 15 21.60 15.86 -17.88
CA ASP A 15 21.44 16.70 -16.68
C ASP A 15 20.00 16.79 -16.14
N GLU A 16 18.99 16.31 -16.90
CA GLU A 16 17.61 16.31 -16.41
C GLU A 16 17.35 15.15 -15.44
N ASN A 17 16.91 15.52 -14.23
CA ASN A 17 16.51 14.57 -13.20
C ASN A 17 15.49 13.55 -13.76
N PRO A 18 15.76 12.23 -13.70
CA PRO A 18 14.85 11.21 -14.25
C PRO A 18 13.45 11.23 -13.61
N PHE A 19 13.32 11.78 -12.41
CA PHE A 19 12.08 11.89 -11.67
C PHE A 19 11.40 13.25 -11.89
N VAL A 20 10.12 13.33 -11.56
CA VAL A 20 9.36 14.58 -11.71
C VAL A 20 9.85 15.59 -10.68
N GLU A 21 10.25 16.78 -11.11
CA GLU A 21 10.69 17.80 -10.15
C GLU A 21 9.56 18.20 -9.21
N ILE A 22 9.91 18.38 -7.93
CA ILE A 22 8.96 18.81 -6.92
C ILE A 22 9.03 20.34 -6.88
N SER A 23 7.94 20.99 -7.26
CA SER A 23 7.86 22.45 -7.14
C SER A 23 8.07 22.90 -5.71
N GLU A 24 8.65 24.08 -5.53
CA GLU A 24 8.96 24.63 -4.21
C GLU A 24 7.70 24.71 -3.33
N SER A 25 6.57 25.07 -3.93
CA SER A 25 5.27 25.15 -3.24
C SER A 25 4.79 23.79 -2.75
N VAL A 26 4.92 22.72 -3.55
CA VAL A 26 4.53 21.36 -3.13
C VAL A 26 5.43 20.90 -2.00
N GLN A 27 6.74 21.17 -2.09
CA GLN A 27 7.69 20.81 -1.04
C GLN A 27 7.43 21.59 0.25
N LEU A 28 7.16 22.89 0.16
CA LEU A 28 6.80 23.74 1.29
C LEU A 28 5.52 23.23 1.96
N LEU A 29 4.48 22.93 1.18
CA LEU A 29 3.23 22.38 1.72
C LEU A 29 3.44 21.04 2.41
N ALA A 30 4.25 20.15 1.84
CA ALA A 30 4.60 18.88 2.48
C ALA A 30 5.30 19.13 3.83
N ARG A 31 6.32 20.00 3.87
CA ARG A 31 7.03 20.37 5.12
C ARG A 31 6.10 21.01 6.14
N LEU A 32 5.27 21.97 5.73
CA LEU A 32 4.28 22.61 6.59
C LEU A 32 3.29 21.59 7.15
N SER A 33 2.81 20.64 6.35
CA SER A 33 1.92 19.59 6.83
C SER A 33 2.56 18.70 7.91
N ILE A 34 3.87 18.42 7.79
CA ILE A 34 4.64 17.65 8.77
C ILE A 34 4.81 18.46 10.05
N VAL A 35 5.21 19.73 9.95
CA VAL A 35 5.36 20.63 11.10
C VAL A 35 4.03 20.80 11.82
N MET A 36 2.94 21.07 11.10
CA MET A 36 1.60 21.21 11.67
C MET A 36 1.13 19.93 12.34
N ALA A 37 1.41 18.76 11.75
CA ALA A 37 1.10 17.47 12.36
C ALA A 37 1.86 17.28 13.70
N ILE A 38 3.16 17.57 13.72
CA ILE A 38 3.97 17.51 14.94
C ILE A 38 3.43 18.52 15.97
N ALA A 39 3.29 19.80 15.60
CA ALA A 39 2.81 20.86 16.48
C ALA A 39 1.43 20.54 17.07
N PHE A 40 0.50 20.01 16.25
CA PHE A 40 -0.80 19.56 16.71
C PHE A 40 -0.70 18.41 17.72
N ALA A 41 0.15 17.41 17.45
CA ALA A 41 0.36 16.31 18.39
C ALA A 41 0.92 16.80 19.73
N TRP A 42 1.87 17.75 19.68
CA TRP A 42 2.40 18.39 20.88
C TRP A 42 1.32 19.19 21.62
N TRP A 43 0.56 20.05 20.93
CA TRP A 43 -0.51 20.85 21.54
C TRP A 43 -1.54 19.95 22.25
N VAL A 44 -2.04 18.91 21.58
CA VAL A 44 -2.98 17.96 22.19
C VAL A 44 -2.34 17.23 23.37
N GLY A 45 -1.13 16.70 23.21
CA GLY A 45 -0.47 15.92 24.27
C GLY A 45 -0.02 16.74 25.47
N LEU A 46 0.21 18.06 25.31
CA LEU A 46 0.55 18.96 26.41
C LEU A 46 -0.69 19.48 27.15
N ASN A 47 -1.83 19.63 26.47
CA ASN A 47 -3.09 20.00 27.12
C ASN A 47 -3.77 18.82 27.83
N ASP A 48 -3.45 17.59 27.41
CA ASP A 48 -4.00 16.35 27.99
C ASP A 48 -2.92 15.56 28.77
N ARG A 49 -2.01 16.28 29.46
CA ARG A 49 -0.86 15.67 30.18
C ARG A 49 -1.29 14.67 31.23
N ASP A 50 -2.42 14.93 31.90
CA ASP A 50 -2.88 14.14 33.03
C ASP A 50 -3.52 12.81 32.60
N SER A 51 -3.95 12.70 31.33
CA SER A 51 -4.65 11.51 30.85
C SER A 51 -3.71 10.36 30.46
N ALA A 52 -2.42 10.63 30.24
CA ALA A 52 -1.52 9.61 29.73
C ALA A 52 -0.05 9.73 30.18
N PRO A 53 0.52 8.67 30.76
CA PRO A 53 1.89 8.67 31.27
C PRO A 53 2.97 9.03 30.24
N TYR A 54 4.05 9.63 30.74
CA TYR A 54 5.24 10.01 29.97
C TYR A 54 4.93 10.83 28.69
N PRO A 55 4.10 11.89 28.75
CA PRO A 55 3.66 12.60 27.55
C PRO A 55 4.84 13.21 26.77
N ILE A 56 5.82 13.79 27.47
CA ILE A 56 7.00 14.40 26.85
C ILE A 56 7.83 13.35 26.09
N SER A 57 8.16 12.21 26.72
CA SER A 57 8.95 11.15 26.09
C SER A 57 8.24 10.56 24.87
N ARG A 58 6.92 10.36 24.94
CA ARG A 58 6.10 9.89 23.81
C ARG A 58 6.13 10.89 22.64
N LEU A 59 5.95 12.18 22.92
CA LEU A 59 5.93 13.24 21.91
C LEU A 59 7.30 13.44 21.26
N LEU A 60 8.39 13.38 22.04
CA LEU A 60 9.76 13.40 21.51
C LEU A 60 10.01 12.23 20.56
N LEU A 61 9.62 11.02 20.96
CA LEU A 61 9.81 9.83 20.15
C LEU A 61 8.93 9.86 18.88
N PHE A 62 7.71 10.35 18.97
CA PHE A 62 6.84 10.58 17.82
C PHE A 62 7.43 11.61 16.84
N THR A 63 8.01 12.69 17.38
CA THR A 63 8.69 13.73 16.59
C THR A 63 9.89 13.15 15.85
N LEU A 64 10.74 12.41 16.56
CA LEU A 64 11.91 11.73 15.99
C LEU A 64 11.50 10.73 14.90
N TYR A 65 10.49 9.90 15.19
CA TYR A 65 9.92 8.96 14.23
C TYR A 65 9.43 9.68 12.96
N THR A 66 8.64 10.74 13.12
CA THR A 66 8.10 11.52 12.00
C THR A 66 9.21 12.17 11.20
N ALA A 67 10.21 12.76 11.85
CA ALA A 67 11.35 13.40 11.19
C ALA A 67 12.16 12.39 10.36
N ILE A 68 12.50 11.23 10.94
CA ILE A 68 13.23 10.18 10.22
C ILE A 68 12.38 9.63 9.07
N GLN A 69 11.12 9.30 9.31
CA GLN A 69 10.23 8.76 8.27
C GLN A 69 10.01 9.73 7.10
N THR A 70 10.02 11.03 7.35
CA THR A 70 9.80 12.06 6.34
C THR A 70 11.09 12.68 5.81
N LEU A 71 12.27 12.18 6.19
CA LEU A 71 13.58 12.70 5.78
C LEU A 71 13.69 13.01 4.26
N PRO A 72 13.22 12.15 3.34
CA PRO A 72 13.26 12.44 1.89
C PRO A 72 12.36 13.60 1.44
N LEU A 73 11.40 14.04 2.27
CA LEU A 73 10.53 15.19 1.99
C LEU A 73 11.18 16.52 2.40
N TRP A 74 12.11 16.47 3.36
CA TRP A 74 12.84 17.64 3.86
C TRP A 74 13.96 18.07 2.92
N TYR A 75 14.76 17.13 2.43
CA TYR A 75 15.95 17.44 1.65
C TYR A 75 15.72 17.22 0.15
N ARG A 76 16.15 18.19 -0.67
CA ARG A 76 16.31 17.98 -2.11
C ARG A 76 17.57 17.16 -2.32
N LEU A 77 17.44 15.85 -2.28
CA LEU A 77 18.54 14.96 -2.66
C LEU A 77 18.73 15.04 -4.18
N PRO A 78 19.95 15.23 -4.69
CA PRO A 78 20.21 15.19 -6.13
C PRO A 78 19.69 13.88 -6.75
N GLY A 79 19.00 13.97 -7.89
CA GLY A 79 18.39 12.81 -8.55
C GLY A 79 17.18 12.19 -7.83
N VAL A 80 16.65 12.85 -6.80
CA VAL A 80 15.41 12.45 -6.12
C VAL A 80 14.32 13.46 -6.46
N GLY A 81 13.30 13.01 -7.18
CA GLY A 81 12.09 13.80 -7.47
C GLY A 81 10.83 13.16 -6.91
N LEU A 82 9.69 13.74 -7.26
CA LEU A 82 8.39 13.15 -7.03
C LEU A 82 8.35 11.80 -7.73
N LEU A 83 7.75 10.84 -7.04
CA LEU A 83 7.69 9.43 -7.43
C LEU A 83 9.00 8.64 -7.27
N HIS A 84 10.11 9.21 -6.80
CA HIS A 84 11.28 8.43 -6.38
C HIS A 84 10.90 7.44 -5.26
N PRO A 85 11.47 6.21 -5.18
CA PRO A 85 10.99 5.18 -4.25
C PRO A 85 10.99 5.63 -2.79
N LEU A 86 12.05 6.31 -2.36
CA LEU A 86 12.13 6.88 -1.01
C LEU A 86 11.07 7.96 -0.76
N TYR A 87 10.80 8.81 -1.76
CA TYR A 87 9.82 9.88 -1.63
C TYR A 87 8.41 9.31 -1.53
N VAL A 88 8.06 8.35 -2.40
CA VAL A 88 6.75 7.67 -2.38
C VAL A 88 6.52 6.99 -1.05
N ILE A 89 7.52 6.25 -0.54
CA ILE A 89 7.39 5.55 0.73
C ILE A 89 7.30 6.51 1.90
N ALA A 90 8.11 7.56 1.93
CA ALA A 90 8.04 8.59 2.97
C ALA A 90 6.65 9.26 2.99
N ALA A 91 6.16 9.71 1.83
CA ALA A 91 4.84 10.32 1.70
C ALA A 91 3.71 9.33 2.05
N TYR A 92 3.81 8.08 1.59
CA TYR A 92 2.82 7.04 1.88
C TYR A 92 2.76 6.69 3.36
N LEU A 93 3.90 6.47 4.00
CA LEU A 93 3.97 6.19 5.44
C LEU A 93 3.47 7.39 6.24
N PHE A 94 3.71 8.62 5.78
CA PHE A 94 3.22 9.82 6.46
C PHE A 94 1.70 9.90 6.40
N LEU A 95 1.12 9.76 5.20
CA LEU A 95 -0.32 9.83 4.98
C LEU A 95 -1.08 8.66 5.60
N LYS A 96 -0.57 7.42 5.48
CA LYS A 96 -1.26 6.20 5.93
C LYS A 96 -0.93 5.81 7.38
N GLY A 97 0.26 6.15 7.85
CA GLY A 97 0.75 5.81 9.19
C GLY A 97 0.67 6.98 10.15
N THR A 98 1.49 8.01 9.90
CA THR A 98 1.69 9.13 10.83
C THR A 98 0.42 9.92 11.08
N ILE A 99 -0.26 10.42 10.04
CA ILE A 99 -1.46 11.27 10.19
C ILE A 99 -2.57 10.54 10.97
N PRO A 100 -2.95 9.30 10.62
CA PRO A 100 -3.94 8.57 11.41
C PRO A 100 -3.49 8.34 12.85
N SER A 101 -2.20 8.14 13.12
CA SER A 101 -1.71 7.93 14.50
C SER A 101 -1.61 9.20 15.35
N LEU A 102 -1.78 10.41 14.78
CA LEU A 102 -1.52 11.69 15.48
C LEU A 102 -2.21 11.80 16.84
N SER A 103 -3.52 11.56 16.87
CA SER A 103 -4.32 11.63 18.10
C SER A 103 -3.82 10.65 19.16
N GLN A 104 -3.38 9.46 18.76
CA GLN A 104 -2.91 8.42 19.67
C GLN A 104 -1.49 8.66 20.15
N SER A 105 -0.63 9.23 19.30
CA SER A 105 0.68 9.70 19.71
C SER A 105 0.57 10.79 20.78
N ALA A 106 -0.39 11.70 20.61
CA ALA A 106 -0.66 12.79 21.53
C ALA A 106 -1.30 12.31 22.84
N ILE A 107 -2.52 11.79 22.76
CA ILE A 107 -3.35 11.39 23.91
C ILE A 107 -2.84 10.08 24.54
N GLY A 108 -2.09 9.27 23.80
CA GLY A 108 -1.67 7.95 24.27
C GLY A 108 -2.75 6.90 24.08
N TYR A 109 -2.44 5.67 24.50
CA TYR A 109 -3.36 4.55 24.48
C TYR A 109 -3.82 4.25 25.91
N ARG A 110 -5.13 4.24 26.13
CA ARG A 110 -5.72 3.71 27.38
C ARG A 110 -5.71 2.19 27.38
N HIS A 111 -5.96 1.59 26.23
CA HIS A 111 -5.97 0.14 26.02
C HIS A 111 -5.52 -0.18 24.59
N ILE A 112 -4.70 -1.23 24.44
CA ILE A 112 -4.39 -1.85 23.16
C ILE A 112 -5.12 -3.21 23.09
N PRO A 113 -6.04 -3.41 22.13
CA PRO A 113 -6.80 -4.64 22.00
C PRO A 113 -5.91 -5.90 21.95
N GLY A 114 -6.22 -6.87 22.82
CA GLY A 114 -5.52 -8.17 22.90
C GLY A 114 -4.33 -8.22 23.86
N LEU A 115 -3.84 -7.07 24.34
CA LEU A 115 -2.94 -7.04 25.50
C LEU A 115 -3.71 -7.34 26.79
N PRO A 116 -3.07 -7.95 27.80
CA PRO A 116 -3.66 -8.06 29.13
C PRO A 116 -3.94 -6.68 29.71
N ALA A 117 -4.70 -6.62 30.81
CA ALA A 117 -4.92 -5.39 31.56
C ALA A 117 -3.57 -4.89 32.10
N MET A 118 -2.98 -3.95 31.37
CA MET A 118 -1.74 -3.26 31.73
C MET A 118 -2.11 -1.91 32.34
N SER A 119 -1.29 -1.42 33.27
CA SER A 119 -1.39 -0.03 33.72
C SER A 119 -1.19 0.92 32.54
N ALA A 120 -1.73 2.14 32.63
CA ALA A 120 -1.53 3.18 31.61
C ALA A 120 -0.03 3.42 31.33
N GLN A 121 0.82 3.30 32.37
CA GLN A 121 2.27 3.40 32.25
C GLN A 121 2.85 2.26 31.40
N GLY A 122 2.41 1.02 31.66
CA GLY A 122 2.83 -0.14 30.88
C GLY A 122 2.42 -0.04 29.41
N VAL A 123 1.22 0.48 29.12
CA VAL A 123 0.76 0.73 27.75
C VAL A 123 1.61 1.82 27.08
N ALA A 124 1.91 2.93 27.78
CA ALA A 124 2.76 3.99 27.27
C ALA A 124 4.19 3.51 26.95
N ILE A 125 4.80 2.71 27.84
CA ILE A 125 6.12 2.11 27.62
C ILE A 125 6.10 1.16 26.41
N MET A 126 5.05 0.34 26.28
CA MET A 126 4.89 -0.53 25.11
C MET A 126 4.79 0.26 23.82
N TYR A 127 4.02 1.36 23.81
CA TYR A 127 3.91 2.24 22.67
C TYR A 127 5.28 2.85 22.30
N MET A 128 6.00 3.40 23.28
CA MET A 128 7.34 3.95 23.05
C MET A 128 8.31 2.89 22.50
N LYS A 129 8.29 1.68 23.05
CA LYS A 129 9.11 0.57 22.54
C LYS A 129 8.81 0.29 21.06
N VAL A 130 7.55 0.19 20.68
CA VAL A 130 7.14 -0.06 19.28
C VAL A 130 7.56 1.08 18.35
N THR A 131 7.38 2.33 18.76
CA THR A 131 7.81 3.50 17.98
C THR A 131 9.34 3.53 17.80
N GLY A 132 10.11 3.16 18.83
CA GLY A 132 11.55 2.98 18.72
C GLY A 132 11.97 1.92 17.70
N LEU A 133 11.23 0.80 17.64
CA LEU A 133 11.44 -0.24 16.62
C LEU A 133 11.12 0.24 15.20
N TYR A 134 10.09 1.09 15.03
CA TYR A 134 9.80 1.73 13.74
C TYR A 134 10.91 2.69 13.30
N ILE A 135 11.47 3.47 14.23
CA ILE A 135 12.65 4.32 13.97
C ILE A 135 13.82 3.47 13.48
N LEU A 136 14.14 2.39 14.19
CA LEU A 136 15.20 1.47 13.82
C LEU A 136 14.97 0.89 12.42
N ALA A 137 13.76 0.42 12.12
CA ALA A 137 13.39 -0.09 10.80
C ALA A 137 13.62 0.96 9.68
N GLN A 138 13.25 2.22 9.93
CA GLN A 138 13.42 3.27 8.93
C GLN A 138 14.89 3.65 8.71
N ILE A 139 15.69 3.72 9.78
CA ILE A 139 17.14 3.95 9.69
C ILE A 139 17.78 2.87 8.82
N PHE A 140 17.48 1.60 9.07
CA PHE A 140 18.03 0.49 8.28
C PHE A 140 17.49 0.44 6.85
N THR A 141 16.27 0.92 6.61
CA THR A 141 15.74 1.10 5.24
C THR A 141 16.58 2.11 4.46
N TYR A 142 16.90 3.26 5.05
CA TYR A 142 17.77 4.25 4.39
C TYR A 142 19.20 3.75 4.25
N PHE A 143 19.75 3.12 5.30
CA PHE A 143 21.09 2.54 5.24
C PHE A 143 21.19 1.50 4.12
N GLY A 144 20.21 0.62 3.98
CA GLY A 144 20.12 -0.34 2.88
C GLY A 144 20.00 0.33 1.52
N PHE A 145 19.21 1.39 1.40
CA PHE A 145 19.04 2.14 0.16
C PHE A 145 20.35 2.80 -0.30
N PHE A 146 21.01 3.57 0.58
CA PHE A 146 22.20 4.36 0.23
C PHE A 146 23.47 3.53 0.09
N THR A 147 23.58 2.40 0.79
CA THR A 147 24.71 1.47 0.60
C THR A 147 24.53 0.55 -0.60
N GLY A 148 23.30 0.52 -1.16
CA GLY A 148 22.87 -0.24 -2.32
C GLY A 148 23.65 0.05 -3.59
N ARG A 149 24.29 -0.97 -4.17
CA ARG A 149 24.41 -1.04 -5.64
C ARG A 149 23.14 -1.76 -6.11
N GLY A 150 22.24 -1.03 -6.75
CA GLY A 150 21.01 -1.62 -7.30
C GLY A 150 21.30 -2.82 -8.19
N ILE A 151 20.33 -3.73 -8.36
CA ILE A 151 20.49 -4.86 -9.28
C ILE A 151 20.65 -4.32 -10.70
N ARG A 152 21.63 -4.84 -11.44
CA ARG A 152 21.79 -4.51 -12.86
C ARG A 152 20.71 -5.23 -13.65
N TRP A 153 19.72 -4.49 -14.16
CA TRP A 153 18.62 -5.02 -14.96
C TRP A 153 19.00 -5.30 -16.42
N ASN A 154 20.22 -5.81 -16.65
CA ASN A 154 20.77 -6.04 -18.00
C ASN A 154 20.03 -7.13 -18.79
N PHE A 155 19.29 -8.00 -18.10
CA PHE A 155 18.59 -9.13 -18.71
C PHE A 155 17.20 -8.78 -19.25
N ILE A 156 16.72 -7.56 -19.03
CA ILE A 156 15.39 -7.09 -19.43
C ILE A 156 15.53 -6.07 -20.55
N GLU A 157 14.76 -6.27 -21.62
CA GLU A 157 14.55 -5.28 -22.66
C GLU A 157 13.04 -5.10 -22.87
N PHE A 158 12.60 -3.85 -22.98
CA PHE A 158 11.24 -3.51 -23.36
C PHE A 158 11.23 -3.06 -24.81
N ARG A 159 10.51 -3.80 -25.66
CA ARG A 159 10.13 -3.30 -26.98
C ARG A 159 8.95 -2.34 -26.79
N ASN A 160 8.78 -1.40 -27.71
CA ASN A 160 7.65 -0.45 -27.73
C ASN A 160 6.85 -0.70 -29.00
N ARG A 161 6.01 -1.75 -29.05
CA ARG A 161 5.19 -2.02 -30.24
C ARG A 161 3.88 -1.24 -30.20
N PRO A 162 3.45 -0.58 -31.31
CA PRO A 162 2.27 0.27 -31.29
C PRO A 162 0.96 -0.48 -30.98
N ASN A 163 0.80 -1.71 -31.50
CA ASN A 163 -0.41 -2.50 -31.32
C ASN A 163 -0.53 -3.14 -29.92
N ILE A 164 0.54 -3.11 -29.13
CA ILE A 164 0.56 -3.75 -27.81
C ILE A 164 -0.44 -3.11 -26.86
N VAL A 165 -0.65 -1.80 -27.02
CA VAL A 165 -1.50 -1.00 -26.14
C VAL A 165 -2.88 -1.62 -26.08
N THR A 166 -3.44 -1.92 -27.25
CA THR A 166 -4.74 -2.53 -27.41
C THR A 166 -4.80 -3.91 -26.78
N TYR A 167 -3.82 -4.79 -27.07
CA TYR A 167 -3.82 -6.15 -26.55
C TYR A 167 -3.64 -6.22 -25.03
N PHE A 168 -2.74 -5.42 -24.48
CA PHE A 168 -2.51 -5.33 -23.05
C PHE A 168 -3.73 -4.80 -22.31
N VAL A 169 -4.33 -3.71 -22.80
CA VAL A 169 -5.57 -3.11 -22.27
C VAL A 169 -6.71 -4.12 -22.28
N ILE A 170 -6.94 -4.79 -23.42
CA ILE A 170 -8.01 -5.78 -23.56
C ILE A 170 -7.76 -6.98 -22.65
N ALA A 171 -6.56 -7.57 -22.65
CA ALA A 171 -6.24 -8.75 -21.85
C ALA A 171 -6.39 -8.48 -20.35
N SER A 172 -5.83 -7.37 -19.85
CA SER A 172 -5.94 -7.00 -18.43
C SER A 172 -7.37 -6.69 -18.01
N LEU A 173 -8.15 -6.02 -18.87
CA LEU A 173 -9.57 -5.75 -18.65
C LEU A 173 -10.39 -7.05 -18.60
N VAL A 174 -10.22 -7.93 -19.60
CA VAL A 174 -10.95 -9.20 -19.68
C VAL A 174 -10.63 -10.10 -18.49
N ILE A 175 -9.35 -10.27 -18.15
CA ILE A 175 -8.96 -11.08 -16.98
C ILE A 175 -9.55 -10.50 -15.70
N GLY A 176 -9.48 -9.17 -15.53
CA GLY A 176 -10.06 -8.49 -14.36
C GLY A 176 -11.58 -8.66 -14.25
N LEU A 177 -12.31 -8.49 -15.36
CA LEU A 177 -13.76 -8.63 -15.41
C LEU A 177 -14.22 -10.08 -15.25
N VAL A 178 -13.53 -11.04 -15.87
CA VAL A 178 -13.81 -12.47 -15.70
C VAL A 178 -13.56 -12.89 -14.25
N ALA A 179 -12.46 -12.45 -13.64
CA ALA A 179 -12.19 -12.71 -12.23
C ALA A 179 -13.29 -12.11 -11.32
N PHE A 180 -13.78 -10.92 -11.64
CA PHE A 180 -14.89 -10.30 -10.91
C PHE A 180 -16.21 -11.07 -11.09
N TRP A 181 -16.52 -11.50 -12.31
CA TRP A 181 -17.68 -12.34 -12.59
C TRP A 181 -17.60 -13.69 -11.84
N LEU A 182 -16.44 -14.34 -11.82
CA LEU A 182 -16.23 -15.56 -11.04
C LEU A 182 -16.45 -15.34 -9.53
N LEU A 183 -16.07 -14.19 -8.98
CA LEU A 183 -16.39 -13.84 -7.59
C LEU A 183 -17.89 -13.63 -7.34
N ILE A 184 -18.60 -13.12 -8.33
CA ILE A 184 -20.06 -13.00 -8.26
C ILE A 184 -20.68 -14.40 -8.26
N ASP A 185 -20.25 -15.28 -9.16
CA ASP A 185 -20.71 -16.68 -9.23
C ASP A 185 -20.39 -17.46 -7.94
N LEU A 186 -19.17 -17.34 -7.40
CA LEU A 186 -18.78 -17.98 -6.14
C LEU A 186 -19.63 -17.52 -4.94
N SER A 187 -20.13 -16.28 -4.97
CA SER A 187 -21.05 -15.78 -3.96
C SER A 187 -22.48 -16.32 -4.12
N GLY A 188 -22.81 -16.96 -5.24
CA GLY A 188 -24.19 -17.35 -5.59
C GLY A 188 -24.96 -16.25 -6.32
N GLY A 189 -24.28 -15.35 -7.03
CA GLY A 189 -24.87 -14.27 -7.81
C GLY A 189 -24.58 -12.86 -7.26
N LEU A 190 -25.04 -11.84 -7.99
CA LEU A 190 -24.70 -10.44 -7.69
C LEU A 190 -25.26 -10.00 -6.33
N TYR A 191 -26.49 -10.41 -6.02
CA TYR A 191 -27.16 -10.01 -4.79
C TYR A 191 -26.46 -10.54 -3.52
N PRO A 192 -26.16 -11.85 -3.39
CA PRO A 192 -25.32 -12.35 -2.30
C PRO A 192 -23.92 -11.73 -2.29
N HIS A 193 -23.34 -11.47 -3.46
CA HIS A 193 -22.03 -10.82 -3.54
C HIS A 193 -22.06 -9.43 -2.91
N LEU A 194 -23.04 -8.59 -3.24
CA LEU A 194 -23.21 -7.27 -2.64
C LEU A 194 -23.35 -7.33 -1.11
N LYS A 195 -24.10 -8.31 -0.61
CA LYS A 195 -24.22 -8.56 0.83
C LYS A 195 -22.90 -9.04 1.47
N ASN A 196 -22.10 -9.83 0.75
CA ASN A 196 -20.81 -10.33 1.21
C ASN A 196 -19.72 -9.24 1.27
N ILE A 197 -19.78 -8.26 0.37
CA ILE A 197 -18.83 -7.13 0.34
C ILE A 197 -18.80 -6.42 1.70
N THR A 198 -19.94 -6.31 2.37
CA THR A 198 -20.05 -5.54 3.61
C THR A 198 -19.37 -6.24 4.76
N ARG A 199 -19.54 -7.56 4.86
CA ARG A 199 -19.00 -8.47 5.88
C ARG A 199 -17.47 -8.54 5.94
N GLY A 200 -16.79 -8.08 4.88
CA GLY A 200 -15.33 -8.15 4.74
C GLY A 200 -14.85 -9.58 4.45
N ASN A 201 -13.69 -9.72 3.80
CA ASN A 201 -13.21 -10.99 3.22
C ASN A 201 -13.20 -12.20 4.16
N ALA A 202 -13.14 -11.97 5.47
CA ALA A 202 -13.12 -12.96 6.53
C ALA A 202 -14.47 -13.64 6.80
N ALA A 203 -15.55 -12.89 6.68
CA ALA A 203 -16.92 -13.32 7.01
C ALA A 203 -17.78 -13.43 5.74
N LYS A 204 -17.13 -13.45 4.56
CA LYS A 204 -17.80 -13.71 3.29
C LYS A 204 -18.24 -15.16 3.27
N VAL A 205 -19.53 -15.38 3.05
CA VAL A 205 -20.10 -16.71 2.88
C VAL A 205 -20.07 -17.00 1.38
N TRP A 206 -19.16 -17.88 0.97
CA TRP A 206 -19.07 -18.34 -0.41
C TRP A 206 -19.89 -19.63 -0.53
N VAL A 207 -20.75 -19.71 -1.55
CA VAL A 207 -21.60 -20.88 -1.79
C VAL A 207 -20.77 -22.06 -2.32
N LYS A 208 -19.66 -21.75 -3.00
CA LYS A 208 -18.70 -22.69 -3.59
C LYS A 208 -17.33 -22.58 -2.92
N ASP A 209 -16.35 -23.36 -3.39
CA ASP A 209 -14.98 -23.44 -2.84
C ASP A 209 -14.34 -22.05 -2.65
N ALA A 210 -14.21 -21.64 -1.38
CA ALA A 210 -13.65 -20.35 -0.98
C ALA A 210 -12.14 -20.24 -1.23
N SER A 211 -11.45 -21.35 -1.56
CA SER A 211 -9.98 -21.37 -1.67
C SER A 211 -9.44 -20.42 -2.73
N ASN A 212 -10.20 -20.21 -3.82
CA ASN A 212 -9.78 -19.41 -4.97
C ASN A 212 -10.27 -17.96 -4.91
N ALA A 213 -11.20 -17.63 -4.01
CA ALA A 213 -11.79 -16.29 -3.92
C ALA A 213 -10.72 -15.20 -3.70
N SER A 214 -9.66 -15.47 -2.93
CA SER A 214 -8.58 -14.49 -2.76
C SER A 214 -7.76 -14.24 -4.02
N ILE A 215 -7.62 -15.27 -4.88
CA ILE A 215 -6.89 -15.15 -6.15
C ILE A 215 -7.70 -14.28 -7.10
N TYR A 216 -8.98 -14.61 -7.31
CA TYR A 216 -9.87 -13.81 -8.15
C TYR A 216 -9.97 -12.36 -7.65
N ALA A 217 -10.12 -12.16 -6.34
CA ALA A 217 -10.15 -10.81 -5.76
C ALA A 217 -8.86 -10.01 -5.99
N THR A 218 -7.73 -10.69 -6.16
CA THR A 218 -6.48 -10.00 -6.48
C THR A 218 -6.35 -9.76 -7.99
N LEU A 219 -6.79 -10.70 -8.82
CA LEU A 219 -6.83 -10.56 -10.29
C LEU A 219 -7.79 -9.45 -10.75
N CYS A 220 -8.89 -9.19 -10.01
CA CYS A 220 -9.72 -7.99 -10.24
C CYS A 220 -8.88 -6.70 -10.21
N GLY A 221 -7.77 -6.67 -9.46
CA GLY A 221 -6.87 -5.53 -9.41
C GLY A 221 -6.22 -5.19 -10.75
N LEU A 222 -6.17 -6.11 -11.72
CA LEU A 222 -5.67 -5.85 -13.07
C LEU A 222 -6.51 -4.82 -13.83
N ILE A 223 -7.76 -4.59 -13.42
CA ILE A 223 -8.66 -3.63 -14.07
C ILE A 223 -8.19 -2.16 -13.92
N VAL A 224 -7.25 -1.88 -13.01
CA VAL A 224 -6.62 -0.56 -12.89
C VAL A 224 -5.59 -0.30 -13.98
N LEU A 225 -5.05 -1.35 -14.60
CA LEU A 225 -3.98 -1.23 -15.57
C LEU A 225 -4.46 -0.56 -16.87
N PRO A 226 -5.63 -0.88 -17.45
CA PRO A 226 -6.15 -0.19 -18.62
C PRO A 226 -6.17 1.35 -18.54
N PRO A 227 -6.86 1.99 -17.57
CA PRO A 227 -6.86 3.46 -17.50
C PRO A 227 -5.47 4.02 -17.14
N ALA A 228 -4.70 3.35 -16.28
CA ALA A 228 -3.36 3.78 -15.92
C ALA A 228 -2.40 3.77 -17.14
N PHE A 229 -2.53 2.77 -18.01
CA PHE A 229 -1.71 2.63 -19.21
C PHE A 229 -2.14 3.61 -20.31
N LEU A 230 -3.46 3.79 -20.52
CA LEU A 230 -3.97 4.84 -21.42
C LEU A 230 -3.57 6.25 -20.96
N MET A 231 -3.49 6.48 -19.64
CA MET A 231 -2.98 7.74 -19.10
C MET A 231 -1.53 7.98 -19.51
N LEU A 232 -0.69 6.95 -19.57
CA LEU A 232 0.71 7.07 -19.98
C LEU A 232 0.87 7.28 -21.50
N VAL A 233 0.12 6.54 -22.33
CA VAL A 233 0.38 6.47 -23.78
C VAL A 233 -0.60 7.29 -24.63
N GLY A 234 -1.86 7.44 -24.21
CA GLY A 234 -2.92 7.96 -25.08
C GLY A 234 -2.75 9.44 -25.45
N LYS A 235 -3.16 9.89 -26.64
CA LYS A 235 -3.18 11.33 -26.97
C LYS A 235 -4.31 12.00 -26.16
N ASN A 236 -3.98 12.93 -25.25
CA ASN A 236 -4.94 13.67 -24.42
C ASN A 236 -5.97 12.81 -23.66
N PRO A 237 -5.55 11.93 -22.73
CA PRO A 237 -6.41 10.95 -22.08
C PRO A 237 -7.54 11.58 -21.27
N GLY A 238 -7.34 12.79 -20.74
CA GLY A 238 -8.36 13.52 -19.98
C GLY A 238 -9.60 13.92 -20.80
N PHE A 239 -9.52 13.92 -22.13
CA PHE A 239 -10.67 14.18 -23.02
C PHE A 239 -11.20 12.91 -23.68
N ASN A 240 -10.57 11.75 -23.44
CA ASN A 240 -10.98 10.50 -24.06
C ASN A 240 -12.11 9.85 -23.23
N PRO A 241 -13.33 9.69 -23.78
CA PRO A 241 -14.44 9.07 -23.05
C PRO A 241 -14.15 7.62 -22.66
N VAL A 242 -13.36 6.89 -23.44
CA VAL A 242 -12.94 5.51 -23.14
C VAL A 242 -12.09 5.47 -21.87
N PHE A 243 -11.19 6.44 -21.69
CA PHE A 243 -10.37 6.54 -20.48
C PHE A 243 -11.24 6.72 -19.23
N TRP A 244 -12.24 7.60 -19.29
CA TRP A 244 -13.15 7.84 -18.17
C TRP A 244 -14.06 6.65 -17.88
N ALA A 245 -14.58 6.00 -18.91
CA ALA A 245 -15.36 4.77 -18.77
C ALA A 245 -14.54 3.67 -18.07
N LEU A 246 -13.31 3.42 -18.52
CA LEU A 246 -12.41 2.43 -17.90
C LEU A 246 -12.01 2.81 -16.48
N THR A 247 -11.83 4.11 -16.20
CA THR A 247 -11.56 4.60 -14.84
C THR A 247 -12.73 4.34 -13.91
N ALA A 248 -13.96 4.66 -14.35
CA ALA A 248 -15.18 4.42 -13.59
C ALA A 248 -15.39 2.92 -13.32
N ILE A 249 -15.25 2.08 -14.36
CA ILE A 249 -15.30 0.62 -14.26
C ILE A 249 -14.25 0.11 -13.26
N SER A 250 -13.02 0.61 -13.36
CA SER A 250 -11.93 0.19 -12.48
C SER A 250 -12.20 0.52 -11.02
N ILE A 251 -12.66 1.74 -10.73
CA ILE A 251 -13.02 2.18 -9.38
C ILE A 251 -14.17 1.33 -8.83
N ALA A 252 -15.22 1.14 -9.63
CA ALA A 252 -16.39 0.34 -9.25
C ALA A 252 -16.02 -1.12 -8.96
N VAL A 253 -15.31 -1.80 -9.86
CA VAL A 253 -14.92 -3.20 -9.70
C VAL A 253 -13.95 -3.39 -8.54
N ASN A 254 -12.95 -2.50 -8.36
CA ASN A 254 -12.03 -2.59 -7.22
C ASN A 254 -12.77 -2.43 -5.88
N TYR A 255 -13.74 -1.52 -5.82
CA TYR A 255 -14.60 -1.38 -4.65
C TYR A 255 -15.45 -2.64 -4.44
N LEU A 256 -16.18 -3.07 -5.47
CA LEU A 256 -17.10 -4.19 -5.40
C LEU A 256 -16.39 -5.51 -5.08
N THR A 257 -15.13 -5.66 -5.46
CA THR A 257 -14.37 -6.88 -5.15
C THR A 257 -14.18 -7.11 -3.64
N ALA A 258 -13.86 -6.06 -2.88
CA ALA A 258 -13.41 -6.19 -1.49
C ALA A 258 -14.21 -5.37 -0.47
N GLY A 259 -15.03 -4.43 -0.92
CA GLY A 259 -15.74 -3.44 -0.09
C GLY A 259 -14.79 -2.50 0.64
N ARG A 260 -13.55 -2.37 0.16
CA ARG A 260 -12.48 -1.63 0.83
C ARG A 260 -12.34 -0.26 0.20
N ARG A 261 -12.58 0.78 1.00
CA ARG A 261 -12.35 2.19 0.64
C ARG A 261 -10.92 2.41 0.13
N SER A 262 -9.94 1.75 0.75
CA SER A 262 -8.54 1.83 0.34
C SER A 262 -8.26 1.27 -1.06
N ALA A 263 -9.10 0.37 -1.59
CA ALA A 263 -8.92 -0.14 -2.95
C ALA A 263 -9.21 0.95 -4.00
N ILE A 264 -10.24 1.78 -3.78
CA ILE A 264 -10.56 2.94 -4.62
C ILE A 264 -9.41 3.94 -4.59
N VAL A 265 -8.96 4.30 -3.37
CA VAL A 265 -7.86 5.25 -3.17
C VAL A 265 -6.59 4.75 -3.87
N SER A 266 -6.23 3.47 -3.72
CA SER A 266 -5.08 2.90 -4.41
C SER A 266 -5.22 2.93 -5.94
N ALA A 267 -6.42 2.70 -6.49
CA ALA A 267 -6.64 2.76 -7.93
C ALA A 267 -6.44 4.18 -8.48
N VAL A 268 -7.02 5.18 -7.80
CA VAL A 268 -6.87 6.59 -8.19
C VAL A 268 -5.43 7.07 -8.02
N ILE A 269 -4.75 6.70 -6.93
CA ILE A 269 -3.32 7.04 -6.72
C ILE A 269 -2.46 6.52 -7.88
N ILE A 270 -2.68 5.29 -8.36
CA ILE A 270 -1.93 4.74 -9.49
C ILE A 270 -2.19 5.54 -10.77
N ILE A 271 -3.44 5.85 -11.09
CA ILE A 271 -3.81 6.62 -12.28
C ILE A 271 -3.24 8.05 -12.21
N VAL A 272 -3.31 8.71 -11.05
CA VAL A 272 -2.74 10.04 -10.81
C VAL A 272 -1.21 10.00 -10.90
N ALA A 273 -0.56 8.96 -10.36
CA ALA A 273 0.89 8.82 -10.49
C ALA A 273 1.31 8.65 -11.95
N CYS A 274 0.55 7.91 -12.76
CA CYS A 274 0.75 7.85 -14.21
C CYS A 274 0.59 9.22 -14.88
N TRP A 275 -0.42 10.00 -14.49
CA TRP A 275 -0.62 11.36 -14.98
C TRP A 275 0.59 12.25 -14.65
N VAL A 276 1.05 12.23 -13.40
CA VAL A 276 2.22 13.00 -12.93
C VAL A 276 3.49 12.59 -13.67
N LEU A 277 3.75 11.29 -13.87
CA LEU A 277 4.90 10.82 -14.65
C LEU A 277 4.88 11.36 -16.08
N ARG A 278 3.70 11.35 -16.70
CA ARG A 278 3.53 11.80 -18.07
C ARG A 278 3.69 13.31 -18.21
N THR A 279 3.00 14.10 -17.38
CA THR A 279 2.99 15.55 -17.54
C THR A 279 4.22 16.22 -16.92
N ARG A 280 5.03 15.47 -16.15
CA ARG A 280 6.20 15.97 -15.43
C ARG A 280 5.89 17.20 -14.55
N THR A 281 4.63 17.39 -14.19
CA THR A 281 4.14 18.59 -13.52
C THR A 281 3.07 18.22 -12.51
N VAL A 282 3.03 18.97 -11.42
CA VAL A 282 2.09 18.75 -10.33
C VAL A 282 1.22 19.98 -10.17
N SER A 283 -0.04 19.86 -10.58
CA SER A 283 -1.03 20.91 -10.31
C SER A 283 -1.70 20.64 -8.96
N LEU A 284 -1.37 21.45 -7.96
CA LEU A 284 -1.98 21.39 -6.63
C LEU A 284 -3.51 21.51 -6.69
N ALA A 285 -4.03 22.42 -7.52
CA ALA A 285 -5.47 22.58 -7.70
C ALA A 285 -6.15 21.28 -8.16
N ARG A 286 -5.58 20.59 -9.17
CA ARG A 286 -6.12 19.32 -9.66
C ARG A 286 -6.02 18.21 -8.61
N LEU A 287 -4.90 18.13 -7.90
CA LEU A 287 -4.74 17.16 -6.81
C LEU A 287 -5.75 17.39 -5.69
N SER A 288 -6.01 18.63 -5.30
CA SER A 288 -7.00 18.97 -4.28
C SER A 288 -8.40 18.55 -4.69
N ILE A 289 -8.81 18.78 -5.94
CA ILE A 289 -10.10 18.32 -6.47
C ILE A 289 -10.19 16.79 -6.42
N ILE A 290 -9.17 16.08 -6.89
CA ILE A 290 -9.14 14.61 -6.86
C ILE A 290 -9.22 14.09 -5.42
N TRP A 291 -8.48 14.70 -4.49
CA TRP A 291 -8.53 14.36 -3.07
C TRP A 291 -9.90 14.59 -2.46
N PHE A 292 -10.54 15.71 -2.77
CA PHE A 292 -11.90 16.02 -2.32
C PHE A 292 -12.91 14.97 -2.82
N LEU A 293 -12.86 14.63 -4.11
CA LEU A 293 -13.73 13.60 -4.71
C LEU A 293 -13.47 12.22 -4.11
N LEU A 294 -12.22 11.87 -3.85
CA LEU A 294 -11.84 10.63 -3.15
C LEU A 294 -12.40 10.59 -1.74
N PHE A 295 -12.27 11.69 -0.99
CA PHE A 295 -12.76 11.79 0.38
C PHE A 295 -14.28 11.62 0.44
N LEU A 296 -15.02 12.29 -0.44
CA LEU A 296 -16.47 12.14 -0.58
C LEU A 296 -16.86 10.70 -0.95
N SER A 297 -16.14 10.09 -1.89
CA SER A 297 -16.36 8.68 -2.28
C SER A 297 -16.17 7.73 -1.09
N ILE A 298 -15.11 7.92 -0.30
CA ILE A 298 -14.83 7.12 0.91
C ILE A 298 -16.00 7.18 1.89
N GLY A 299 -16.61 8.35 2.08
CA GLY A 299 -17.77 8.54 2.95
C GLY A 299 -19.01 7.81 2.45
N ILE A 300 -19.39 8.03 1.19
CA ILE A 300 -20.56 7.40 0.56
C ILE A 300 -20.44 5.87 0.58
N PHE A 301 -19.31 5.34 0.08
CA PHE A 301 -19.07 3.90 0.09
C PHE A 301 -18.95 3.36 1.51
N GLY A 302 -18.51 4.18 2.45
CA GLY A 302 -18.49 3.84 3.85
C GLY A 302 -19.87 3.60 4.44
N GLU A 303 -20.82 4.49 4.14
CA GLU A 303 -22.20 4.35 4.59
C GLU A 303 -22.93 3.22 3.89
N TYR A 304 -22.72 3.05 2.58
CA TYR A 304 -23.23 1.89 1.86
C TYR A 304 -22.77 0.58 2.53
N ARG A 305 -21.52 0.51 2.97
CA ARG A 305 -20.99 -0.65 3.66
C ARG A 305 -21.64 -0.86 5.04
N ARG A 306 -21.86 0.20 5.82
CA ARG A 306 -22.47 0.13 7.17
C ARG A 306 -23.96 -0.24 7.09
N SER A 307 -24.72 0.45 6.25
CA SER A 307 -26.17 0.21 6.06
C SER A 307 -26.50 -1.22 5.62
N ASN A 308 -25.59 -1.87 4.91
CA ASN A 308 -25.73 -3.26 4.46
C ASN A 308 -25.04 -4.28 5.40
N TRP A 309 -24.51 -3.85 6.55
CA TRP A 309 -23.95 -4.74 7.57
C TRP A 309 -25.05 -5.36 8.47
N ASP A 310 -26.14 -4.63 8.73
CA ASP A 310 -27.18 -4.95 9.73
C ASP A 310 -28.09 -6.15 9.41
N GLY A 311 -27.63 -7.11 8.60
CA GLY A 311 -28.28 -8.40 8.41
C GLY A 311 -29.62 -8.35 7.67
N ARG A 312 -30.16 -7.16 7.38
CA ARG A 312 -31.43 -6.96 6.67
C ARG A 312 -31.48 -7.78 5.39
N ARG A 313 -32.67 -8.31 5.09
CA ARG A 313 -32.90 -9.19 3.92
C ARG A 313 -32.82 -8.47 2.58
N ARG A 314 -32.76 -7.14 2.55
CA ARG A 314 -32.71 -6.29 1.34
C ARG A 314 -31.47 -5.41 1.36
N VAL A 315 -30.84 -5.22 0.20
CA VAL A 315 -29.75 -4.24 0.03
C VAL A 315 -30.34 -2.85 0.19
N ASN A 316 -29.79 -2.08 1.13
CA ASN A 316 -30.24 -0.72 1.40
C ASN A 316 -29.43 0.27 0.57
N PHE A 317 -30.13 1.06 -0.26
CA PHE A 317 -29.56 2.15 -1.06
C PHE A 317 -29.85 3.54 -0.47
N SER A 318 -30.50 3.63 0.70
CA SER A 318 -30.80 4.90 1.36
C SER A 318 -29.54 5.75 1.61
N ALA A 319 -28.39 5.10 1.77
CA ALA A 319 -27.08 5.77 1.87
C ALA A 319 -26.71 6.63 0.64
N PHE A 320 -27.40 6.51 -0.49
CA PHE A 320 -27.21 7.38 -1.65
C PHE A 320 -28.29 8.46 -1.78
N GLN A 321 -29.43 8.33 -1.09
CA GLN A 321 -30.59 9.21 -1.22
C GLN A 321 -30.70 10.20 -0.05
N ASP A 322 -30.40 9.77 1.17
CA ASP A 322 -30.73 10.52 2.39
C ASP A 322 -29.53 11.17 3.09
N ASN A 323 -28.32 11.02 2.54
CA ASN A 323 -27.11 11.48 3.23
C ASN A 323 -26.83 12.95 2.94
N ASP A 324 -27.00 13.79 3.97
CA ASP A 324 -26.32 15.08 4.03
C ASP A 324 -24.79 14.85 3.98
N ILE A 325 -24.10 15.67 3.20
CA ILE A 325 -22.65 15.67 3.08
C ILE A 325 -22.00 15.86 4.46
N GLY A 326 -22.61 16.69 5.32
CA GLY A 326 -22.13 16.92 6.70
C GLY A 326 -22.04 15.63 7.52
N GLU A 327 -23.11 14.84 7.56
CA GLU A 327 -23.14 13.57 8.28
C GLU A 327 -22.14 12.55 7.71
N ALA A 328 -22.01 12.48 6.39
CA ALA A 328 -21.06 11.57 5.75
C ALA A 328 -19.62 11.89 6.17
N MET A 329 -19.28 13.18 6.33
CA MET A 329 -17.97 13.63 6.81
C MET A 329 -17.73 13.25 8.27
N GLU A 330 -18.69 13.54 9.16
CA GLU A 330 -18.58 13.22 10.59
C GLU A 330 -18.43 11.71 10.82
N LYS A 331 -19.29 10.92 10.17
CA LYS A 331 -19.22 9.46 10.27
C LYS A 331 -17.95 8.87 9.64
N THR A 332 -17.37 9.53 8.64
CA THR A 332 -16.06 9.13 8.08
C THR A 332 -14.95 9.41 9.06
N TRP A 333 -15.01 10.56 9.74
CA TRP A 333 -14.05 10.93 10.76
C TRP A 333 -14.09 9.99 11.97
N SER A 334 -15.28 9.65 12.47
CA SER A 334 -15.44 8.70 13.59
C SER A 334 -14.97 7.28 13.24
N ASP A 335 -15.28 6.79 12.03
CA ASP A 335 -14.75 5.50 11.52
C ASP A 335 -13.23 5.50 11.44
N LEU A 336 -12.65 6.59 10.92
CA LEU A 336 -11.20 6.75 10.86
C LEU A 336 -10.62 6.75 12.27
N GLN A 337 -11.29 7.35 13.26
CA GLN A 337 -10.85 7.33 14.65
C GLN A 337 -10.92 5.92 15.28
N GLN A 338 -12.03 5.21 15.12
CA GLN A 338 -12.24 3.89 15.72
C GLN A 338 -11.23 2.85 15.22
N ARG A 339 -10.80 2.96 13.95
CA ARG A 339 -9.83 2.03 13.34
C ARG A 339 -8.37 2.30 13.73
N ARG A 340 -8.06 3.45 14.32
CA ARG A 340 -6.69 3.82 14.67
C ARG A 340 -6.08 2.90 15.75
N GLY A 341 -6.88 2.24 16.59
CA GLY A 341 -6.39 1.47 17.76
C GLY A 341 -5.89 0.05 17.51
N GLY A 342 -5.96 -0.46 16.28
CA GLY A 342 -5.92 -1.90 16.01
C GLY A 342 -4.60 -2.48 15.49
N SER A 343 -3.47 -1.77 15.56
CA SER A 343 -2.20 -2.35 15.10
C SER A 343 -1.85 -3.57 15.97
N PRO A 344 -1.60 -4.75 15.38
CA PRO A 344 -1.20 -5.94 16.13
C PRO A 344 0.27 -5.88 16.57
N VAL A 345 1.05 -4.91 16.11
CA VAL A 345 2.50 -4.84 16.40
C VAL A 345 2.81 -4.77 17.90
N PRO A 346 2.15 -3.94 18.74
CA PRO A 346 2.40 -3.93 20.17
C PRO A 346 2.07 -5.26 20.85
N LEU A 347 1.02 -5.96 20.40
CA LEU A 347 0.65 -7.27 20.90
C LEU A 347 1.70 -8.34 20.54
N ILE A 348 2.22 -8.29 19.31
CA ILE A 348 3.31 -9.17 18.87
C ILE A 348 4.58 -8.90 19.68
N VAL A 349 4.94 -7.63 19.87
CA VAL A 349 6.13 -7.21 20.64
C VAL A 349 6.01 -7.56 22.13
N TYR A 350 4.80 -7.57 22.68
CA TYR A 350 4.55 -8.01 24.05
C TYR A 350 4.65 -9.53 24.20
N ARG A 351 4.06 -10.29 23.27
CA ARG A 351 3.97 -11.74 23.41
C ARG A 351 5.18 -12.51 22.92
N VAL A 352 5.95 -11.96 21.99
CA VAL A 352 7.16 -12.61 21.46
C VAL A 352 8.40 -12.05 22.18
N PRO A 353 9.33 -12.89 22.68
CA PRO A 353 9.32 -14.36 22.65
C PRO A 353 8.63 -15.00 23.86
N LYS A 354 8.17 -14.23 24.84
CA LYS A 354 7.78 -14.73 26.18
C LYS A 354 6.69 -15.82 26.14
N TYR A 355 5.66 -15.64 25.30
CA TYR A 355 4.51 -16.55 25.19
C TYR A 355 4.40 -17.19 23.81
N VAL A 356 5.00 -16.58 22.80
CA VAL A 356 5.00 -17.07 21.41
C VAL A 356 6.43 -17.10 20.92
N PRO A 357 6.96 -18.26 20.48
CA PRO A 357 8.34 -18.35 20.02
C PRO A 357 8.55 -17.55 18.72
N PHE A 358 9.82 -17.18 18.50
CA PHE A 358 10.25 -16.62 17.23
C PHE A 358 10.02 -17.62 16.08
N LYS A 359 9.79 -17.09 14.87
CA LYS A 359 9.64 -17.90 13.64
C LYS A 359 10.96 -18.15 12.90
N TYR A 360 12.05 -17.53 13.31
CA TYR A 360 13.40 -17.63 12.73
C TYR A 360 13.42 -17.55 11.20
N GLY A 361 12.66 -16.62 10.61
CA GLY A 361 12.60 -16.41 9.16
C GLY A 361 11.66 -17.33 8.39
N MET A 362 11.07 -18.36 9.01
CA MET A 362 10.15 -19.29 8.32
C MET A 362 8.93 -18.59 7.70
N ASN A 363 8.54 -17.46 8.28
CA ASN A 363 7.47 -16.61 7.76
C ASN A 363 7.79 -16.03 6.37
N TYR A 364 9.06 -15.68 6.11
CA TYR A 364 9.51 -15.19 4.81
C TYR A 364 9.67 -16.30 3.77
N VAL A 365 10.08 -17.51 4.18
CA VAL A 365 10.07 -18.69 3.28
C VAL A 365 8.63 -18.99 2.81
N GLY A 366 7.64 -18.70 3.66
CA GLY A 366 6.22 -18.77 3.34
C GLY A 366 5.80 -17.98 2.08
N TYR A 367 6.57 -16.95 1.70
CA TYR A 367 6.29 -16.14 0.51
C TYR A 367 6.41 -16.96 -0.77
N ILE A 368 7.46 -17.79 -0.85
CA ILE A 368 7.72 -18.67 -1.99
C ILE A 368 6.70 -19.81 -2.00
N ASN A 369 6.39 -20.34 -0.81
CA ASN A 369 5.41 -21.41 -0.67
C ASN A 369 4.01 -20.98 -1.13
N ARG A 370 3.72 -19.67 -1.18
CA ARG A 370 2.41 -19.13 -1.58
C ARG A 370 2.02 -19.53 -3.00
N PHE A 371 2.98 -19.78 -3.87
CA PHE A 371 2.74 -20.21 -5.26
C PHE A 371 2.26 -21.65 -5.40
N ILE A 372 2.49 -22.51 -4.41
CA ILE A 372 2.10 -23.91 -4.46
C ILE A 372 0.59 -24.01 -4.14
N PRO A 373 -0.27 -24.47 -5.07
CA PRO A 373 -1.71 -24.61 -4.81
C PRO A 373 -1.97 -25.58 -3.66
N ARG A 374 -3.02 -25.32 -2.86
CA ARG A 374 -3.42 -26.23 -1.75
C ARG A 374 -3.85 -27.62 -2.23
N ARG A 375 -4.20 -27.77 -3.52
CA ARG A 375 -4.47 -29.09 -4.13
C ARG A 375 -3.22 -29.97 -4.17
N ILE A 376 -2.04 -29.35 -4.41
CA ILE A 376 -0.75 -30.04 -4.44
C ILE A 376 -0.20 -30.19 -3.01
N TRP A 377 -0.26 -29.12 -2.21
CA TRP A 377 0.18 -29.13 -0.81
C TRP A 377 -0.99 -28.87 0.14
N LYS A 378 -1.73 -29.94 0.49
CA LYS A 378 -2.93 -29.87 1.35
C LYS A 378 -2.63 -29.21 2.71
N ASN A 379 -1.51 -29.61 3.32
CA ASN A 379 -1.07 -29.13 4.64
C ASN A 379 -0.24 -27.84 4.59
N LYS A 380 -0.31 -27.07 3.49
CA LYS A 380 0.40 -25.80 3.35
C LYS A 380 0.06 -24.85 4.52
N PRO A 381 1.06 -24.25 5.16
CA PRO A 381 0.83 -23.29 6.24
C PRO A 381 -0.20 -22.21 5.87
N LYS A 382 -1.02 -21.79 6.84
CA LYS A 382 -1.95 -20.66 6.65
C LYS A 382 -1.17 -19.37 6.41
N GLY A 383 -1.77 -18.40 5.73
CA GLY A 383 -1.15 -17.09 5.54
C GLY A 383 -0.87 -16.41 6.87
N LEU A 384 0.20 -15.61 6.95
CA LEU A 384 0.67 -15.03 8.22
C LEU A 384 -0.37 -14.16 8.91
N ALA A 385 -1.17 -13.42 8.15
CA ALA A 385 -2.23 -12.62 8.74
C ALA A 385 -3.35 -13.48 9.39
N THR A 386 -3.62 -14.68 8.87
CA THR A 386 -4.51 -15.66 9.52
C THR A 386 -3.85 -16.24 10.76
N GLN A 387 -2.57 -16.64 10.67
CA GLN A 387 -1.82 -17.11 11.84
C GLN A 387 -1.76 -16.04 12.93
N CYS A 388 -1.65 -14.76 12.58
CA CYS A 388 -1.64 -13.66 13.53
C CYS A 388 -2.96 -13.60 14.30
N ALA A 389 -4.09 -13.71 13.60
CA ALA A 389 -5.41 -13.74 14.23
C ALA A 389 -5.56 -14.94 15.18
N GLU A 390 -5.11 -16.12 14.76
CA GLU A 390 -5.17 -17.34 15.56
C GLU A 390 -4.28 -17.25 16.81
N VAL A 391 -3.01 -16.94 16.63
CA VAL A 391 -1.99 -16.98 17.71
C VAL A 391 -2.12 -15.82 18.68
N PHE A 392 -2.35 -14.60 18.20
CA PHE A 392 -2.36 -13.42 19.07
C PHE A 392 -3.75 -13.04 19.57
N TYR A 393 -4.80 -13.37 18.80
CA TYR A 393 -6.18 -12.98 19.11
C TYR A 393 -7.11 -14.17 19.42
N GLY A 394 -6.61 -15.42 19.41
CA GLY A 394 -7.43 -16.61 19.66
C GLY A 394 -8.54 -16.83 18.63
N ARG A 395 -8.39 -16.23 17.44
CA ARG A 395 -9.46 -15.97 16.49
C ARG A 395 -9.49 -17.04 15.39
N TYR A 396 -9.72 -18.29 15.79
CA TYR A 396 -9.73 -19.45 14.89
C TYR A 396 -10.85 -19.42 13.87
N GLY A 397 -10.51 -19.68 12.60
CA GLY A 397 -11.48 -19.64 11.48
C GLY A 397 -12.02 -18.24 11.17
N SER A 398 -11.59 -17.23 11.90
CA SER A 398 -11.98 -15.84 11.66
C SER A 398 -10.94 -15.12 10.81
N GLY A 399 -11.21 -13.87 10.48
CA GLY A 399 -10.45 -13.10 9.50
C GLY A 399 -8.95 -12.98 9.70
N ALA A 400 -8.27 -12.63 8.63
CA ALA A 400 -6.87 -12.28 8.65
C ALA A 400 -6.64 -10.90 9.31
N ILE A 401 -5.74 -10.83 10.30
CA ILE A 401 -5.28 -9.59 10.92
C ILE A 401 -3.87 -9.30 10.40
N PRO A 402 -3.68 -8.23 9.61
CA PRO A 402 -2.37 -7.92 9.03
C PRO A 402 -1.39 -7.46 10.09
N MET A 403 -0.32 -8.23 10.31
CA MET A 403 0.74 -7.92 11.28
C MET A 403 1.57 -6.67 10.95
N GLY A 404 1.60 -6.28 9.67
CA GLY A 404 2.49 -5.24 9.15
C GLY A 404 3.95 -5.72 9.08
N ALA A 405 4.76 -5.00 8.30
CA ALA A 405 6.16 -5.38 8.07
C ALA A 405 6.99 -5.44 9.37
N LEU A 406 6.79 -4.47 10.28
CA LEU A 406 7.51 -4.45 11.55
C LEU A 406 7.14 -5.63 12.45
N GLY A 407 5.84 -5.91 12.61
CA GLY A 407 5.36 -7.03 13.41
C GLY A 407 5.84 -8.37 12.85
N GLU A 408 5.89 -8.49 11.52
CA GLU A 408 6.41 -9.67 10.83
C GLU A 408 7.90 -9.89 11.07
N ALA A 409 8.71 -8.83 10.95
CA ALA A 409 10.14 -8.89 11.23
C ALA A 409 10.40 -9.22 12.71
N TYR A 410 9.67 -8.58 13.63
CA TYR A 410 9.81 -8.85 15.05
C TYR A 410 9.40 -10.28 15.42
N TRP A 411 8.31 -10.81 14.85
CA TRP A 411 7.92 -12.19 15.08
C TRP A 411 8.94 -13.18 14.48
N SER A 412 9.62 -12.80 13.41
CA SER A 412 10.69 -13.60 12.81
C SER A 412 11.89 -13.77 13.73
N GLY A 413 12.45 -12.69 14.28
CA GLY A 413 13.69 -12.78 15.06
C GLY A 413 13.93 -11.60 15.99
N GLY A 414 12.85 -10.99 16.48
CA GLY A 414 12.88 -9.90 17.44
C GLY A 414 13.59 -8.65 16.90
N ILE A 415 14.38 -8.02 17.77
CA ILE A 415 15.11 -6.80 17.44
C ILE A 415 16.19 -7.03 16.37
N VAL A 416 16.74 -8.25 16.25
CA VAL A 416 17.82 -8.58 15.31
C VAL A 416 17.29 -8.69 13.87
N ALA A 417 16.10 -9.27 13.69
CA ALA A 417 15.51 -9.42 12.36
C ALA A 417 15.09 -8.09 11.73
N ILE A 418 14.75 -7.06 12.53
CA ILE A 418 14.33 -5.75 12.04
C ILE A 418 15.40 -5.08 11.17
N PRO A 419 16.64 -4.84 11.65
CA PRO A 419 17.73 -4.34 10.84
C PRO A 419 17.94 -5.12 9.54
N ILE A 420 17.95 -6.45 9.60
CA ILE A 420 18.23 -7.32 8.45
C ILE A 420 17.14 -7.15 7.38
N VAL A 421 15.87 -7.30 7.75
CA VAL A 421 14.74 -7.24 6.83
C VAL A 421 14.65 -5.86 6.19
N PHE A 422 14.73 -4.80 6.98
CA PHE A 422 14.59 -3.44 6.47
C PHE A 422 15.82 -2.95 5.70
N PHE A 423 17.03 -3.45 6.01
CA PHE A 423 18.20 -3.24 5.16
C PHE A 423 18.03 -3.87 3.78
N VAL A 424 17.61 -5.14 3.71
CA VAL A 424 17.31 -5.82 2.44
C VAL A 424 16.20 -5.08 1.69
N TRP A 425 15.18 -4.60 2.39
CA TRP A 425 14.13 -3.78 1.80
C TRP A 425 14.68 -2.49 1.18
N GLY A 426 15.55 -1.76 1.89
CA GLY A 426 16.24 -0.58 1.35
C GLY A 426 16.99 -0.89 0.06
N ARG A 427 17.69 -2.04 -0.01
CA ARG A 427 18.37 -2.51 -1.22
C ARG A 427 17.42 -2.77 -2.38
N ILE A 428 16.27 -3.39 -2.11
CA ILE A 428 15.21 -3.63 -3.10
C ILE A 428 14.69 -2.29 -3.65
N LEU A 429 14.47 -1.30 -2.78
CA LEU A 429 14.04 0.04 -3.20
C LEU A 429 15.06 0.75 -4.10
N CYS A 430 16.35 0.66 -3.77
CA CYS A 430 17.43 1.15 -4.62
C CYS A 430 17.36 0.49 -6.01
N SER A 431 17.20 -0.83 -6.03
CA SER A 431 17.06 -1.60 -7.28
C SER A 431 15.84 -1.20 -8.10
N ILE A 432 14.70 -0.91 -7.47
CA ILE A 432 13.48 -0.43 -8.13
C ILE A 432 13.69 0.99 -8.71
N GLY A 433 14.43 1.84 -8.00
CA GLY A 433 14.84 3.16 -8.52
C GLY A 433 15.71 3.03 -9.76
N THR A 434 16.75 2.19 -9.72
CA THR A 434 17.62 1.92 -10.87
C THR A 434 16.85 1.32 -12.05
N PHE A 435 15.87 0.45 -11.79
CA PHE A 435 14.97 -0.08 -12.82
C PHE A 435 14.24 1.04 -13.56
N TYR A 436 13.61 1.96 -12.81
CA TYR A 436 12.88 3.06 -13.42
C TYR A 436 13.78 3.99 -14.23
N ILE A 437 14.93 4.41 -13.67
CA ILE A 437 15.85 5.31 -14.37
C ILE A 437 16.24 4.74 -15.74
N ARG A 438 16.57 3.44 -15.77
CA ARG A 438 16.96 2.74 -17.00
C ARG A 438 15.83 2.67 -18.03
N PHE A 439 14.59 2.43 -17.60
CA PHE A 439 13.46 2.16 -18.49
C PHE A 439 12.41 3.27 -18.49
N ARG A 440 12.79 4.51 -18.12
CA ARG A 440 11.87 5.65 -17.92
C ARG A 440 11.03 6.03 -19.14
N TYR A 441 11.48 5.65 -20.33
CA TYR A 441 10.80 5.92 -21.60
C TYR A 441 9.79 4.83 -22.00
N SER A 442 9.78 3.68 -21.31
CA SER A 442 8.80 2.63 -21.54
C SER A 442 7.60 2.84 -20.61
N ALA A 443 6.42 3.08 -21.18
CA ALA A 443 5.17 3.20 -20.42
C ALA A 443 4.89 1.94 -19.57
N ILE A 444 5.26 0.78 -20.09
CA ILE A 444 5.12 -0.51 -19.42
C ILE A 444 6.02 -0.56 -18.19
N ALA A 445 7.29 -0.20 -18.33
CA ALA A 445 8.22 -0.17 -17.22
C ALA A 445 7.80 0.87 -16.17
N CYS A 446 7.35 2.05 -16.58
CA CYS A 446 6.79 3.07 -15.69
C CYS A 446 5.58 2.55 -14.90
N MET A 447 4.67 1.83 -15.54
CA MET A 447 3.54 1.21 -14.87
C MET A 447 3.98 0.12 -13.88
N LEU A 448 4.88 -0.79 -14.28
CA LEU A 448 5.43 -1.84 -13.40
C LEU A 448 6.15 -1.23 -12.19
N TYR A 449 6.89 -0.15 -12.41
CA TYR A 449 7.53 0.64 -11.37
C TYR A 449 6.49 1.20 -10.38
N LEU A 450 5.45 1.89 -10.88
CA LEU A 450 4.40 2.47 -10.04
C LEU A 450 3.63 1.41 -9.26
N LEU A 451 3.28 0.29 -9.88
CA LEU A 451 2.65 -0.84 -9.18
C LEU A 451 3.55 -1.37 -8.07
N THR A 452 4.86 -1.46 -8.33
CA THR A 452 5.82 -1.97 -7.36
C THR A 452 5.98 -1.03 -6.18
N VAL A 453 6.29 0.25 -6.42
CA VAL A 453 6.52 1.22 -5.34
C VAL A 453 5.27 1.50 -4.50
N THR A 454 4.05 1.36 -5.06
CA THR A 454 2.80 1.61 -4.33
C THR A 454 2.20 0.38 -3.63
N ARG A 455 2.59 -0.84 -4.02
CA ARG A 455 2.00 -2.09 -3.49
C ARG A 455 2.97 -2.98 -2.73
N LEU A 456 4.26 -2.93 -3.08
CA LEU A 456 5.27 -3.78 -2.46
C LEU A 456 5.70 -3.16 -1.12
N GLU A 457 5.60 -3.96 -0.06
CA GLU A 457 6.13 -3.66 1.27
C GLU A 457 6.82 -4.95 1.77
N PRO A 458 7.73 -4.89 2.76
CA PRO A 458 8.38 -6.08 3.31
C PRO A 458 7.44 -6.83 4.27
N SER A 459 6.25 -7.18 3.80
CA SER A 459 5.24 -8.00 4.49
C SER A 459 4.58 -9.01 3.55
N GLU A 460 4.18 -10.17 4.08
CA GLU A 460 3.65 -11.30 3.30
C GLU A 460 2.40 -10.93 2.52
N LEU A 461 1.55 -10.12 3.15
CA LEU A 461 0.28 -9.71 2.59
C LEU A 461 0.47 -8.75 1.42
N SER A 462 1.39 -7.79 1.54
CA SER A 462 1.70 -6.83 0.49
C SER A 462 2.48 -7.49 -0.64
N PHE A 463 3.46 -8.34 -0.33
CA PHE A 463 4.18 -9.15 -1.32
C PHE A 463 3.23 -10.05 -2.12
N GLY A 464 2.34 -10.79 -1.45
CA GLY A 464 1.36 -11.64 -2.14
C GLY A 464 0.47 -10.85 -3.09
N ARG A 465 -0.06 -9.70 -2.66
CA ARG A 465 -0.87 -8.82 -3.52
C ARG A 465 -0.08 -8.27 -4.70
N TRP A 466 1.17 -7.87 -4.47
CA TRP A 466 2.06 -7.38 -5.52
C TRP A 466 2.32 -8.46 -6.56
N VAL A 467 2.71 -9.67 -6.14
CA VAL A 467 2.92 -10.84 -7.00
C VAL A 467 1.72 -11.12 -7.89
N TYR A 468 0.51 -11.20 -7.33
CA TYR A 468 -0.69 -11.54 -8.08
C TYR A 468 -1.14 -10.45 -9.07
N VAL A 469 -0.57 -9.25 -8.99
CA VAL A 469 -0.79 -8.19 -9.99
C VAL A 469 0.35 -8.18 -11.00
N VAL A 470 1.60 -8.19 -10.51
CA VAL A 470 2.79 -8.06 -11.36
C VAL A 470 3.04 -9.31 -12.20
N VAL A 471 2.90 -10.52 -11.65
CA VAL A 471 3.17 -11.75 -12.42
C VAL A 471 2.21 -11.89 -13.61
N PRO A 472 0.87 -11.76 -13.47
CA PRO A 472 -0.01 -11.76 -14.63
C PRO A 472 0.30 -10.63 -15.61
N THR A 473 0.66 -9.44 -15.11
CA THR A 473 1.10 -8.33 -15.97
C THR A 473 2.31 -8.72 -16.80
N LEU A 474 3.34 -9.32 -16.19
CA LEU A 474 4.53 -9.80 -16.89
C LEU A 474 4.21 -10.91 -17.89
N ILE A 475 3.31 -11.83 -17.57
CA ILE A 475 2.86 -12.90 -18.48
C ILE A 475 2.17 -12.29 -19.71
N ILE A 476 1.25 -11.34 -19.51
CA ILE A 476 0.58 -10.64 -20.62
C ILE A 476 1.63 -9.94 -21.50
N LEU A 477 2.57 -9.23 -20.89
CA LEU A 477 3.63 -8.51 -21.60
C LEU A 477 4.57 -9.45 -22.39
N PHE A 478 4.91 -10.60 -21.81
CA PHE A 478 5.70 -11.63 -22.46
C PHE A 478 4.94 -12.28 -23.61
N ALA A 479 3.67 -12.63 -23.41
CA ALA A 479 2.82 -13.27 -24.42
C ALA A 479 2.64 -12.39 -25.68
N PHE A 480 2.64 -11.07 -25.52
CA PHE A 480 2.53 -10.13 -26.63
C PHE A 480 3.90 -9.59 -27.13
N GLY A 481 5.01 -10.07 -26.56
CA GLY A 481 6.36 -9.87 -27.09
C GLY A 481 7.06 -8.56 -26.72
N GLU A 482 6.62 -7.84 -25.68
CA GLU A 482 7.31 -6.61 -25.22
C GLU A 482 8.48 -6.92 -24.31
N LEU A 483 8.34 -7.97 -23.48
CA LEU A 483 9.38 -8.39 -22.58
C LEU A 483 10.27 -9.41 -23.29
N VAL A 484 11.41 -8.96 -23.79
CA VAL A 484 12.38 -9.83 -24.47
C VAL A 484 13.62 -9.94 -23.61
N ARG A 485 14.20 -11.15 -23.57
CA ARG A 485 15.52 -11.34 -22.97
C ARG A 485 16.52 -10.56 -23.82
N ALA A 486 17.25 -9.64 -23.20
CA ALA A 486 18.32 -8.93 -23.89
C ALA A 486 19.24 -9.96 -24.55
N ARG A 487 19.51 -9.81 -25.86
CA ARG A 487 20.50 -10.66 -26.54
C ARG A 487 21.85 -10.37 -25.89
N HIS A 488 22.61 -11.42 -25.60
CA HIS A 488 24.00 -11.19 -25.21
C HIS A 488 24.70 -10.55 -26.42
N PRO A 489 25.46 -9.47 -26.23
CA PRO A 489 26.12 -8.77 -27.33
C PRO A 489 27.10 -9.68 -28.13
N ASP A 490 27.45 -10.84 -27.59
CA ASP A 490 28.37 -11.82 -28.20
C ASP A 490 27.65 -12.97 -28.95
N SER A 491 26.33 -12.89 -29.14
CA SER A 491 25.50 -13.88 -29.87
C SER A 491 24.67 -13.22 -30.97
#